data_AF-A0A6I1JE68-F1
#
_entry.id   AF-A0A6I1JE68-F1
#
_cell.length_a   1.000
_cell.length_b   1.000
_cell.length_c   1.000
_cell.angle_alpha   90.00
_cell.angle_beta   90.00
_cell.angle_gamma   90.00
#
_symmetry.space_group_name_H-M   'P 1'
#
loop_
_entity.id
_entity.type
_entity.pdbx_description
1 polymer ?
#
loop_
_entity_poly.entity_id
_entity_poly.type
_entity_poly.pdbx_seq_one_letter_code
_entity_poly.pdbx_strand_id
1 'polypeptide(L)'
;MSKARFPLDPANPPPISEETGARMATITPEEIEQNALDDPDNPPWTDEELDRGVAGRRVRLLRQSLGLSQPEFAGRYRINLARLRDIEQGRTMPDSAFLAYITVIEKEREAVDRALAG
;
A
#
# COMPACT_ATOMS: atom_id res chain seq x y z
N MET A 1 4.55 -21.24 20.62
CA MET A 1 5.63 -21.42 19.62
C MET A 1 6.52 -20.18 19.65
N SER A 2 7.81 -20.33 19.90
CA SER A 2 8.78 -19.23 19.83
C SER A 2 8.97 -18.83 18.36
N LYS A 3 8.74 -17.57 18.00
CA LYS A 3 9.06 -17.07 16.65
C LYS A 3 10.58 -16.89 16.58
N ALA A 4 11.26 -17.76 15.83
CA ALA A 4 12.65 -17.50 15.46
C ALA A 4 12.70 -16.20 14.63
N ARG A 5 13.54 -15.24 15.04
CA ARG A 5 13.85 -14.08 14.20
C ARG A 5 14.98 -14.49 13.26
N PHE A 6 14.76 -14.35 11.96
CA PHE A 6 15.83 -14.47 10.97
C PHE A 6 16.50 -13.10 10.82
N PRO A 7 17.74 -12.90 11.30
CA PRO A 7 18.47 -11.65 11.08
C PRO A 7 19.01 -11.63 9.65
N LEU A 8 18.40 -10.80 8.78
CA LEU A 8 18.93 -10.53 7.44
C LEU A 8 19.88 -9.34 7.53
N ASP A 9 21.17 -9.53 7.19
CA ASP A 9 22.13 -8.44 7.02
C ASP A 9 22.00 -7.86 5.60
N PRO A 10 21.50 -6.62 5.44
CA PRO A 10 21.35 -6.02 4.11
C PRO A 10 22.70 -5.76 3.42
N ALA A 11 23.81 -5.66 4.16
CA ALA A 11 25.14 -5.51 3.59
C ALA A 11 25.77 -6.85 3.16
N ASN A 12 25.19 -7.97 3.60
CA ASN A 12 25.65 -9.31 3.27
C ASN A 12 24.46 -10.29 3.14
N PRO A 13 23.63 -10.12 2.10
CA PRO A 13 22.49 -11.00 1.89
C PRO A 13 22.96 -12.43 1.60
N PRO A 14 22.15 -13.46 1.92
CA PRO A 14 22.43 -14.83 1.53
C PRO A 14 22.66 -14.89 0.01
N PRO A 15 23.80 -15.43 -0.45
CA PRO A 15 24.07 -15.51 -1.87
C PRO A 15 23.08 -16.49 -2.53
N ILE A 16 22.57 -16.12 -3.70
CA ILE A 16 21.84 -17.05 -4.56
C ILE A 16 22.89 -17.99 -5.17
N SER A 17 22.74 -19.31 -4.98
CA SER A 17 23.67 -20.27 -5.58
C SER A 17 23.63 -20.20 -7.11
N GLU A 18 24.74 -20.51 -7.78
CA GLU A 18 24.82 -20.51 -9.25
C GLU A 18 23.74 -21.43 -9.86
N GLU A 19 23.53 -22.61 -9.27
CA GLU A 19 22.46 -23.53 -9.65
C GLU A 19 21.07 -22.90 -9.53
N THR A 20 20.79 -22.21 -8.41
CA THR A 20 19.49 -21.56 -8.20
C THR A 20 19.29 -20.41 -9.19
N GLY A 21 20.33 -19.62 -9.43
CA GLY A 21 20.31 -18.52 -10.40
C GLY A 21 20.06 -19.02 -11.83
N ALA A 22 20.77 -20.08 -12.25
CA ALA A 22 20.57 -20.72 -13.55
C ALA A 22 19.14 -21.25 -13.72
N ARG A 23 18.60 -21.91 -12.69
CA ARG A 23 17.20 -22.37 -12.68
C ARG A 23 16.20 -21.22 -12.79
N MET A 24 16.40 -20.12 -12.06
CA MET A 24 15.52 -18.95 -12.14
C MET A 24 15.57 -18.29 -13.53
N ALA A 25 16.75 -18.25 -14.16
CA ALA A 25 16.93 -17.65 -15.47
C ALA A 25 16.26 -18.44 -16.62
N THR A 26 15.94 -19.72 -16.41
CA THR A 26 15.21 -20.54 -17.40
C THR A 26 13.69 -20.44 -17.29
N ILE A 27 13.15 -19.88 -16.21
CA ILE A 27 11.69 -19.76 -16.02
C ILE A 27 11.18 -18.66 -16.95
N THR A 28 10.21 -18.98 -17.80
CA THR A 28 9.63 -17.99 -18.71
C THR A 28 8.66 -17.06 -17.96
N PRO A 29 8.34 -15.86 -18.50
CA PRO A 29 7.32 -14.99 -17.90
C PRO A 29 5.96 -15.68 -17.71
N GLU A 30 5.56 -16.53 -18.65
CA GLU A 30 4.30 -17.29 -18.58
C GLU A 30 4.35 -18.34 -17.46
N GLU A 31 5.48 -19.03 -17.31
CA GLU A 31 5.69 -19.97 -16.20
C GLU A 31 5.72 -19.25 -14.85
N ILE A 32 6.29 -18.03 -14.78
CA ILE A 32 6.24 -17.19 -13.57
C ILE A 32 4.80 -16.87 -13.20
N GLU A 33 3.98 -16.44 -14.16
CA GLU A 33 2.57 -16.10 -13.93
C GLU A 33 1.76 -17.32 -13.51
N GLN A 34 1.95 -18.47 -14.18
CA GLN A 34 1.28 -19.70 -13.81
C GLN A 34 1.68 -20.18 -12.41
N ASN A 35 2.97 -20.14 -12.06
CA ASN A 35 3.44 -20.48 -10.72
C ASN A 35 2.83 -19.58 -9.64
N ALA A 36 2.65 -18.28 -9.93
CA ALA A 36 1.98 -17.36 -9.02
C ALA A 36 0.49 -17.67 -8.86
N LEU A 37 -0.20 -18.05 -9.95
CA LEU A 37 -1.60 -18.48 -9.90
C LEU A 37 -1.80 -19.79 -9.13
N ASP A 38 -0.84 -20.71 -9.24
CA ASP A 38 -0.87 -22.01 -8.59
C ASP A 38 -0.49 -21.96 -7.10
N ASP A 39 0.09 -20.86 -6.61
CA ASP A 39 0.45 -20.64 -5.21
C ASP A 39 -0.77 -20.20 -4.37
N PRO A 40 -1.32 -21.05 -3.49
CA PRO A 40 -2.49 -20.71 -2.68
C PRO A 40 -2.19 -19.69 -1.57
N ASP A 41 -0.93 -19.53 -1.16
CA ASP A 41 -0.53 -18.62 -0.07
C ASP A 41 -0.20 -17.21 -0.59
N ASN A 42 0.10 -17.08 -1.88
CA ASN A 42 0.48 -15.81 -2.50
C ASN A 42 -0.04 -15.66 -3.95
N PRO A 43 -1.36 -15.71 -4.17
CA PRO A 43 -1.93 -15.51 -5.50
C PRO A 43 -1.75 -14.05 -5.96
N PRO A 44 -1.72 -13.79 -7.28
CA PRO A 44 -1.75 -12.43 -7.79
C PRO A 44 -3.04 -11.73 -7.37
N TRP A 45 -2.96 -10.42 -7.14
CA TRP A 45 -4.14 -9.60 -6.90
C TRP A 45 -4.95 -9.43 -8.17
N THR A 46 -6.27 -9.39 -8.01
CA THR A 46 -7.19 -8.93 -9.06
C THR A 46 -6.97 -7.43 -9.34
N ASP A 47 -7.38 -6.97 -10.53
CA ASP A 47 -7.31 -5.54 -10.89
C ASP A 47 -8.01 -4.64 -9.85
N GLU A 48 -9.16 -5.06 -9.33
CA GLU A 48 -9.91 -4.32 -8.31
C GLU A 48 -9.16 -4.26 -6.96
N GLU A 49 -8.52 -5.35 -6.54
CA GLU A 49 -7.67 -5.37 -5.36
C GLU A 49 -6.46 -4.45 -5.51
N LEU A 50 -5.84 -4.46 -6.69
CA LEU A 50 -4.73 -3.57 -7.01
C LEU A 50 -5.16 -2.11 -6.98
N ASP A 51 -6.30 -1.77 -7.58
CA ASP A 51 -6.86 -0.42 -7.58
C ASP A 51 -7.15 0.08 -6.16
N ARG A 52 -7.74 -0.76 -5.30
CA ARG A 52 -7.96 -0.44 -3.89
C ARG A 52 -6.63 -0.20 -3.16
N GLY A 53 -5.64 -1.05 -3.40
CA GLY A 53 -4.29 -0.91 -2.84
C GLY A 53 -3.59 0.39 -3.27
N VAL A 54 -3.69 0.75 -4.54
CA VAL A 54 -3.13 1.98 -5.11
C VAL A 54 -3.81 3.21 -4.50
N ALA A 55 -5.15 3.22 -4.44
CA ALA A 55 -5.91 4.30 -3.83
C ALA A 55 -5.58 4.46 -2.33
N GLY A 56 -5.55 3.35 -1.59
CA GLY A 56 -5.19 3.33 -0.17
C GLY A 56 -3.77 3.82 0.09
N ARG A 57 -2.81 3.40 -0.74
CA ARG A 57 -1.42 3.86 -0.66
C ARG A 57 -1.29 5.35 -0.92
N ARG A 58 -2.03 5.91 -1.90
CA ARG A 58 -2.05 7.35 -2.17
C ARG A 58 -2.46 8.16 -0.95
N VAL A 59 -3.57 7.77 -0.29
CA VAL A 59 -4.08 8.44 0.92
C VAL A 59 -3.06 8.35 2.06
N ARG A 60 -2.50 7.17 2.29
CA ARG A 60 -1.49 6.94 3.32
C ARG A 60 -0.24 7.79 3.10
N LEU A 61 0.24 7.90 1.87
CA LEU A 61 1.41 8.71 1.52
C LEU A 61 1.16 10.20 1.71
N LEU A 62 -0.02 10.70 1.31
CA LEU A 62 -0.42 12.08 1.57
C LEU A 62 -0.42 12.34 3.09
N ARG A 63 -1.03 11.47 3.88
CA ARG A 63 -1.02 11.64 5.34
C ARG A 63 0.40 11.65 5.92
N GLN A 64 1.25 10.74 5.47
CA GLN A 64 2.63 10.63 5.93
C GLN A 64 3.48 11.85 5.54
N SER A 65 3.27 12.42 4.35
CA SER A 65 3.98 13.64 3.93
C SER A 65 3.61 14.87 4.77
N LEU A 66 2.44 14.84 5.42
CA LEU A 66 2.01 15.85 6.40
C LEU A 66 2.52 15.60 7.82
N GLY A 67 3.19 14.47 8.07
CA GLY A 67 3.66 14.09 9.40
C GLY A 67 2.53 13.75 10.38
N LEU A 68 1.32 13.44 9.89
CA LEU A 68 0.15 13.21 10.74
C LEU A 68 -0.06 11.71 11.01
N SER A 69 -0.42 11.37 12.24
CA SER A 69 -1.00 10.07 12.58
C SER A 69 -2.39 9.91 11.94
N GLN A 70 -2.90 8.67 11.89
CA GLN A 70 -4.25 8.42 11.35
C GLN A 70 -5.33 9.25 12.08
N PRO A 71 -5.41 9.28 13.43
CA PRO A 71 -6.40 10.10 14.14
C PRO A 71 -6.28 11.60 13.85
N GLU A 72 -5.06 12.13 13.77
CA GLU A 72 -4.83 13.55 13.49
C GLU A 72 -5.29 13.93 12.08
N PHE A 73 -4.96 13.10 11.07
CA PHE A 73 -5.42 13.31 9.70
C PHE A 73 -6.94 13.20 9.57
N ALA A 74 -7.53 12.19 10.21
CA ALA A 74 -8.98 12.00 10.21
C ALA A 74 -9.70 13.19 10.85
N GLY A 75 -9.21 13.67 12.00
CA GLY A 75 -9.74 14.84 12.70
C GLY A 75 -9.58 16.11 11.86
N ARG A 76 -8.37 16.38 11.35
CA ARG A 76 -8.07 17.58 10.56
C ARG A 76 -8.94 17.72 9.32
N TYR A 77 -9.13 16.62 8.59
CA TYR A 77 -9.86 16.62 7.32
C TYR A 77 -11.30 16.12 7.41
N ARG A 78 -11.84 15.96 8.64
CA ARG A 78 -13.22 15.50 8.91
C ARG A 78 -13.55 14.15 8.23
N ILE A 79 -12.56 13.26 8.19
CA ILE A 79 -12.71 11.89 7.69
C ILE A 79 -12.96 10.97 8.88
N ASN A 80 -13.95 10.07 8.79
CA ASN A 80 -14.16 9.06 9.82
C ASN A 80 -12.91 8.16 9.95
N LEU A 81 -12.41 7.98 11.17
CA LEU A 81 -11.17 7.23 11.42
C LEU A 81 -11.24 5.75 10.98
N ALA A 82 -12.39 5.09 11.15
CA ALA A 82 -12.56 3.72 10.67
C ALA A 82 -12.53 3.67 9.14
N ARG A 83 -13.24 4.59 8.47
CA ARG A 83 -13.21 4.73 7.01
C ARG A 83 -11.79 4.99 6.49
N LEU A 84 -11.02 5.87 7.14
CA LEU A 84 -9.62 6.12 6.78
C LEU A 84 -8.76 4.86 6.88
N ARG A 85 -8.93 4.07 7.96
CA ARG A 85 -8.21 2.81 8.15
C ARG A 85 -8.56 1.78 7.08
N ASP A 86 -9.83 1.63 6.75
CA ASP A 86 -10.28 0.69 5.72
C ASP A 86 -9.70 1.07 4.35
N ILE A 87 -9.70 2.36 4.02
CA ILE A 87 -9.13 2.87 2.76
C ILE A 87 -7.62 2.66 2.74
N GLU A 88 -6.87 3.09 3.76
CA GLU A 88 -5.41 2.96 3.78
C GLU A 88 -4.91 1.50 3.78
N GLN A 89 -5.76 0.56 4.23
CA GLN A 89 -5.52 -0.88 4.18
C GLN A 89 -6.01 -1.54 2.88
N GLY A 90 -6.65 -0.80 1.96
CA GLY A 90 -7.22 -1.35 0.73
C GLY A 90 -8.45 -2.23 0.95
N ARG A 91 -9.07 -2.20 2.14
CA ARG A 91 -10.28 -2.98 2.45
C ARG A 91 -11.48 -2.52 1.65
N THR A 92 -11.55 -1.24 1.31
CA THR A 92 -12.65 -0.64 0.55
C THR A 92 -12.14 0.34 -0.51
N MET A 93 -12.86 0.42 -1.63
CA MET A 93 -12.60 1.41 -2.66
C MET A 93 -13.20 2.76 -2.23
N PRO A 94 -12.41 3.84 -2.13
CA PRO A 94 -12.97 5.17 -1.91
C PRO A 94 -13.80 5.62 -3.12
N ASP A 95 -14.92 6.28 -2.85
CA ASP A 95 -15.74 6.91 -3.89
C ASP A 95 -15.02 8.11 -4.56
N SER A 96 -15.59 8.57 -5.68
CA SER A 96 -15.04 9.67 -6.47
C SER A 96 -14.97 10.99 -5.69
N ALA A 97 -15.91 11.25 -4.78
CA ALA A 97 -15.92 12.47 -3.97
C ALA A 97 -14.76 12.48 -2.97
N PHE A 98 -14.49 11.34 -2.32
CA PHE A 98 -13.35 11.16 -1.44
C PHE A 98 -12.03 11.34 -2.22
N LEU A 99 -11.89 10.72 -3.39
CA LEU A 99 -10.69 10.86 -4.22
C LEU A 99 -10.48 12.30 -4.72
N ALA A 100 -11.56 13.00 -5.06
CA ALA A 100 -11.51 14.42 -5.41
C ALA A 100 -11.04 15.24 -4.20
N TYR A 101 -11.59 14.98 -3.01
CA TYR A 101 -11.19 15.68 -1.80
C TYR A 101 -9.71 15.46 -1.44
N ILE A 102 -9.22 14.23 -1.53
CA ILE A 102 -7.79 13.91 -1.37
C ILE A 102 -6.93 14.69 -2.37
N THR A 103 -7.38 14.80 -3.62
CA THR A 103 -6.69 15.59 -4.65
C THR A 103 -6.63 17.07 -4.29
N VAL A 104 -7.70 17.63 -3.72
CA VAL A 104 -7.73 19.03 -3.28
C VAL A 104 -6.81 19.24 -2.08
N ILE A 105 -6.77 18.32 -1.11
CA ILE A 105 -5.81 18.40 0.01
C ILE A 105 -4.36 18.36 -0.50
N GLU A 106 -4.09 17.48 -1.46
CA GLU A 106 -2.75 17.33 -2.06
C GLU A 106 -2.29 18.59 -2.79
N LYS A 107 -3.19 19.28 -3.52
CA LYS A 107 -2.84 20.47 -4.31
C LYS A 107 -2.98 21.79 -3.57
N GLU A 108 -4.00 21.92 -2.73
CA GLU A 108 -4.48 23.19 -2.17
C GLU A 108 -4.71 23.10 -0.65
N ARG A 109 -3.80 22.40 0.05
CA ARG A 109 -3.88 22.14 1.50
C ARG A 109 -4.25 23.37 2.33
N GLU A 110 -3.60 24.51 2.08
CA GLU A 110 -3.83 25.72 2.87
C GLU A 110 -5.26 26.24 2.71
N ALA A 111 -5.85 26.10 1.52
CA ALA A 111 -7.24 26.49 1.29
C ALA A 111 -8.20 25.56 2.04
N VAL A 112 -7.91 24.25 2.06
CA VAL A 112 -8.69 23.27 2.84
C VAL A 112 -8.58 23.58 4.33
N ASP A 113 -7.37 23.78 4.84
CA ASP A 113 -7.14 24.10 6.26
C ASP A 113 -7.89 25.39 6.67
N ARG A 114 -7.85 26.45 5.84
CA ARG A 114 -8.63 27.67 6.08
C ARG A 114 -10.13 27.42 6.08
N ALA A 115 -10.62 26.60 5.14
CA ALA A 115 -12.04 26.28 5.04
C ALA A 115 -12.57 25.46 6.23
N LEU A 116 -11.69 24.66 6.86
CA LEU A 116 -12.05 23.76 7.96
C LEU A 116 -11.71 24.33 9.36
N ALA A 117 -11.08 25.49 9.45
CA ALA A 117 -10.68 26.14 10.70
C ALA A 117 -11.83 26.65 11.58
N GLY A 118 -13.09 26.50 11.14
CA GLY A 118 -14.31 26.87 11.85
C GLY A 118 -14.97 25.73 12.60
#